data_AF-A0A016TQG6-F1
#
_entry.id   AF-A0A016TQG6-F1
#
_cell.length_a   1.000
_cell.length_b   1.000
_cell.length_c   1.000
_cell.angle_alpha   90.00
_cell.angle_beta   90.00
_cell.angle_gamma   90.00
#
_symmetry.space_group_name_H-M   'P 1'
#
loop_
_entity.id
_entity.type
_entity.pdbx_description
1 polymer ?
#
loop_
_entity_poly.entity_id
_entity_poly.type
_entity_poly.pdbx_seq_one_letter_code
_entity_poly.pdbx_strand_id
1 'polypeptide(L)'
;MAANFSHVCLTEKQQMMNGTPLEYNLQRYVYPAIALFGILGNVLNLTVLLNKSMRSRANTFLATLAFADIIFLSLLFPNILANYSFFTFNYYFRYFYFHTKVHLISLANWCSAVAIWCVIAVCGDRLVGIRSPLYARSTWSWWKLPAVIMFIVAVAGGLTFYQHFEYYCLVRSYCNETQLYSRCLPVYSVSWFGKRENPFSPAFQQLISLCVLVYALTMIILPIILLTMLNLMLLCALRKRQKHLAVCADATERRNNESQMQKTEHRVTLTVTFIVTMFTLTNGPSALMHLIRTAYNLKQQDLYDLTMICSTLVICGKASNFILFCLGSRHFRLRLIRLTQRKVHRKIGEYMLFYNAFKKKASLMLHCNGQLSHNKIVNIRGK
;
A
#
# COMPACT_ATOMS: atom_id res chain seq x y z
N MET A 1 -22.77 20.01 33.64
CA MET A 1 -23.82 19.02 33.32
C MET A 1 -23.62 18.52 31.89
N ALA A 2 -23.39 17.22 31.69
CA ALA A 2 -23.44 16.63 30.36
C ALA A 2 -24.90 16.72 29.87
N ALA A 3 -25.14 17.36 28.73
CA ALA A 3 -26.48 17.39 28.15
C ALA A 3 -26.88 15.95 27.81
N ASN A 4 -28.01 15.49 28.36
CA ASN A 4 -28.54 14.16 28.11
C ASN A 4 -29.26 14.15 26.76
N PHE A 5 -28.74 13.38 25.79
CA PHE A 5 -29.32 13.27 24.45
C PHE A 5 -30.07 11.93 24.25
N SER A 6 -30.38 11.22 25.33
CA SER A 6 -31.11 9.95 25.29
C SER A 6 -32.47 10.04 24.59
N HIS A 7 -33.14 11.20 24.66
CA HIS A 7 -34.46 11.43 24.07
C HIS A 7 -34.44 11.78 22.57
N VAL A 8 -33.25 11.99 21.99
CA VAL A 8 -33.11 12.37 20.57
C VAL A 8 -32.61 11.17 19.79
N CYS A 9 -33.37 10.74 18.79
CA CYS A 9 -32.97 9.67 17.87
C CYS A 9 -32.54 10.28 16.52
N LEU A 10 -31.44 9.77 15.97
CA LEU A 10 -30.89 10.19 14.69
C LEU A 10 -31.55 9.41 13.56
N THR A 11 -31.81 10.10 12.45
CA THR A 11 -32.23 9.46 11.19
C THR A 11 -31.11 8.61 10.60
N GLU A 12 -31.44 7.64 9.76
CA GLU A 12 -30.42 6.80 9.09
C GLU A 12 -29.39 7.62 8.33
N LYS A 13 -29.83 8.71 7.66
CA LYS A 13 -28.95 9.64 6.95
C LYS A 13 -27.94 10.32 7.88
N GLN A 14 -28.36 10.74 9.07
CA GLN A 14 -27.49 11.37 10.07
C GLN A 14 -26.51 10.39 10.72
N GLN A 15 -26.83 9.11 10.67
CA GLN A 15 -25.98 8.05 11.16
C GLN A 15 -24.92 7.63 10.13
N MET A 16 -25.13 7.89 8.84
CA MET A 16 -24.13 7.54 7.83
C MET A 16 -22.78 8.18 8.15
N MET A 17 -21.70 7.42 7.97
CA MET A 17 -20.34 7.83 8.31
C MET A 17 -19.61 8.51 7.14
N ASN A 18 -20.32 8.77 6.05
CA ASN A 18 -19.85 9.46 4.85
C ASN A 18 -20.28 10.94 4.89
N GLY A 19 -19.43 11.82 4.36
CA GLY A 19 -19.71 13.24 4.20
C GLY A 19 -20.38 13.57 2.88
N THR A 20 -20.00 12.89 1.79
CA THR A 20 -20.54 13.15 0.44
C THR A 20 -20.97 11.86 -0.28
N PRO A 21 -21.89 11.94 -1.27
CA PRO A 21 -22.22 10.81 -2.13
C PRO A 21 -21.00 10.26 -2.89
N LEU A 22 -20.04 11.11 -3.22
CA LEU A 22 -18.78 10.71 -3.84
C LEU A 22 -17.95 9.84 -2.89
N GLU A 23 -17.76 10.28 -1.65
CA GLU A 23 -17.04 9.52 -0.63
C GLU A 23 -17.69 8.14 -0.40
N TYR A 24 -19.02 8.11 -0.32
CA TYR A 24 -19.78 6.88 -0.18
C TYR A 24 -19.49 5.88 -1.31
N ASN A 25 -19.59 6.33 -2.56
CA ASN A 25 -19.38 5.46 -3.72
C ASN A 25 -17.94 4.97 -3.81
N LEU A 26 -16.96 5.84 -3.52
CA LEU A 26 -15.55 5.48 -3.50
C LEU A 26 -15.25 4.45 -2.41
N GLN A 27 -15.69 4.69 -1.17
CA GLN A 27 -15.40 3.81 -0.04
C GLN A 27 -16.13 2.47 -0.13
N ARG A 28 -17.35 2.44 -0.69
CA ARG A 28 -18.16 1.22 -0.78
C ARG A 28 -17.79 0.32 -1.96
N TYR A 29 -17.42 0.87 -3.11
CA TYR A 29 -17.19 0.08 -4.33
C TYR A 29 -15.74 0.08 -4.81
N VAL A 30 -15.09 1.24 -4.80
CA VAL A 30 -13.77 1.43 -5.44
C VAL A 30 -12.64 1.00 -4.50
N TYR A 31 -12.67 1.47 -3.25
CA TYR A 31 -11.62 1.21 -2.26
C TYR A 31 -11.46 -0.28 -1.91
N PRO A 32 -12.51 -1.08 -1.66
CA PRO A 32 -12.33 -2.50 -1.41
C PRO A 32 -11.68 -3.25 -2.59
N ALA A 33 -12.07 -2.94 -3.83
CA ALA A 33 -11.45 -3.54 -5.01
C ALA A 33 -9.97 -3.18 -5.12
N ILE A 34 -9.62 -1.90 -4.94
CA ILE A 34 -8.22 -1.44 -4.97
C ILE A 34 -7.41 -2.04 -3.81
N ALA A 35 -7.96 -2.10 -2.60
CA ALA A 35 -7.28 -2.64 -1.43
C ALA A 35 -6.96 -4.13 -1.60
N LEU A 36 -7.93 -4.94 -2.05
CA LEU A 36 -7.72 -6.36 -2.32
C LEU A 36 -6.70 -6.58 -3.43
N PHE A 37 -6.85 -5.86 -4.56
CA PHE A 37 -5.90 -5.95 -5.67
C PHE A 37 -4.48 -5.53 -5.25
N GLY A 38 -4.38 -4.42 -4.52
CA GLY A 38 -3.10 -3.87 -4.06
C GLY A 38 -2.41 -4.76 -3.04
N ILE A 39 -3.13 -5.38 -2.11
CA ILE A 39 -2.55 -6.33 -1.15
C ILE A 39 -2.03 -7.56 -1.89
N LEU A 40 -2.84 -8.16 -2.77
CA LEU A 40 -2.42 -9.33 -3.56
C LEU A 40 -1.18 -9.01 -4.40
N GLY A 41 -1.19 -7.88 -5.10
CA GLY A 41 -0.07 -7.41 -5.91
C GLY A 41 1.21 -7.19 -5.09
N ASN A 42 1.11 -6.50 -3.96
CA ASN A 42 2.28 -6.23 -3.12
C ASN A 42 2.80 -7.48 -2.40
N VAL A 43 1.94 -8.45 -2.05
CA VAL A 43 2.38 -9.76 -1.54
C VAL A 43 3.15 -10.54 -2.60
N LEU A 44 2.72 -10.50 -3.86
CA LEU A 44 3.48 -11.10 -4.97
C LEU A 44 4.82 -10.40 -5.17
N ASN A 45 4.85 -9.06 -5.12
CA ASN A 45 6.10 -8.28 -5.18
C ASN A 45 7.07 -8.72 -4.09
N LEU A 46 6.60 -8.75 -2.83
CA LEU A 46 7.39 -9.13 -1.67
C LEU A 46 7.95 -10.56 -1.83
N THR A 47 7.11 -11.51 -2.29
CA THR A 47 7.51 -12.91 -2.52
C THR A 47 8.63 -13.03 -3.57
N VAL A 48 8.56 -12.25 -4.65
CA VAL A 48 9.56 -12.30 -5.72
C VAL A 48 10.85 -11.58 -5.30
N LEU A 49 10.75 -10.44 -4.61
CA LEU A 49 11.89 -9.60 -4.23
C LEU A 49 12.72 -10.19 -3.08
N LEU A 50 12.08 -10.88 -2.13
CA LEU A 50 12.77 -11.55 -1.01
C LEU A 50 13.53 -12.82 -1.42
N ASN A 51 13.43 -13.24 -2.68
CA ASN A 51 14.13 -14.42 -3.15
C ASN A 51 15.66 -14.21 -3.13
N LYS A 52 16.42 -15.19 -2.63
CA LYS A 52 17.89 -15.15 -2.48
C LYS A 52 18.62 -14.71 -3.77
N SER A 53 18.12 -15.11 -4.94
CA SER A 53 18.74 -14.76 -6.23
C SER A 53 18.47 -13.32 -6.70
N MET A 54 17.54 -12.61 -6.07
CA MET A 54 17.16 -11.24 -6.41
C MET A 54 17.59 -10.24 -5.33
N ARG A 55 18.34 -10.67 -4.31
CA ARG A 55 18.73 -9.80 -3.20
C ARG A 55 19.71 -8.74 -3.68
N SER A 56 19.26 -7.49 -3.71
CA SER A 56 20.07 -6.31 -3.98
C SER A 56 19.64 -5.17 -3.06
N ARG A 57 20.46 -4.12 -2.93
CA ARG A 57 20.14 -2.94 -2.09
C ARG A 57 18.78 -2.34 -2.50
N ALA A 58 18.63 -1.99 -3.77
CA ALA A 58 17.39 -1.48 -4.33
C ALA A 58 16.20 -2.42 -4.10
N ASN A 59 16.36 -3.74 -4.30
CA ASN A 59 15.25 -4.69 -4.10
C ASN A 59 14.85 -4.83 -2.63
N THR A 60 15.75 -4.54 -1.68
CA THR A 60 15.43 -4.51 -0.24
C THR A 60 14.59 -3.29 0.12
N PHE A 61 14.92 -2.10 -0.42
CA PHE A 61 14.06 -0.93 -0.28
C PHE A 61 12.69 -1.13 -0.94
N LEU A 62 12.65 -1.74 -2.13
CA LEU A 62 11.39 -2.06 -2.81
C LEU A 62 10.56 -3.12 -2.07
N ALA A 63 11.20 -4.06 -1.37
CA ALA A 63 10.51 -5.00 -0.49
C ALA A 63 9.94 -4.29 0.75
N THR A 64 10.69 -3.35 1.33
CA THR A 64 10.22 -2.51 2.46
C THR A 64 9.02 -1.64 2.05
N LEU A 65 9.09 -1.04 0.86
CA LEU A 65 7.99 -0.32 0.22
C LEU A 65 6.74 -1.20 0.08
N ALA A 66 6.87 -2.39 -0.52
CA ALA A 66 5.75 -3.32 -0.70
C ALA A 66 5.14 -3.76 0.65
N PHE A 67 5.97 -3.94 1.67
CA PHE A 67 5.50 -4.26 3.02
C PHE A 67 4.72 -3.11 3.66
N ALA A 68 5.24 -1.87 3.57
CA ALA A 68 4.55 -0.68 4.06
C ALA A 68 3.22 -0.44 3.33
N ASP A 69 3.16 -0.66 2.02
CA ASP A 69 1.94 -0.52 1.24
C ASP A 69 0.88 -1.58 1.59
N ILE A 70 1.28 -2.82 1.93
CA ILE A 70 0.36 -3.85 2.45
C ILE A 70 -0.27 -3.39 3.77
N ILE A 71 0.54 -2.87 4.69
CA ILE A 71 0.04 -2.38 5.99
C ILE A 71 -0.91 -1.19 5.75
N PHE A 72 -0.51 -0.22 4.93
CA PHE A 72 -1.34 0.93 4.57
C PHE A 72 -2.71 0.50 4.02
N LEU A 73 -2.75 -0.40 3.04
CA LEU A 73 -4.00 -0.88 2.45
C LEU A 73 -4.83 -1.71 3.45
N SER A 74 -4.17 -2.44 4.36
CA SER A 74 -4.84 -3.20 5.43
C SER A 74 -5.52 -2.29 6.45
N LEU A 75 -4.89 -1.15 6.78
CA LEU A 75 -5.44 -0.15 7.70
C LEU A 75 -6.59 0.66 7.11
N LEU A 76 -6.82 0.57 5.80
CA LEU A 76 -7.96 1.19 5.13
C LEU A 76 -9.28 0.42 5.37
N PHE A 77 -9.21 -0.88 5.68
CA PHE A 77 -10.39 -1.75 5.80
C PHE A 77 -11.41 -1.29 6.84
N PRO A 78 -11.04 -0.86 8.05
CA PRO A 78 -12.03 -0.36 9.02
C PRO A 78 -12.88 0.79 8.49
N ASN A 79 -12.29 1.70 7.71
CA ASN A 79 -13.03 2.79 7.07
C ASN A 79 -13.96 2.29 5.94
N ILE A 80 -13.50 1.32 5.15
CA ILE A 80 -14.33 0.65 4.12
C ILE A 80 -15.54 -0.04 4.78
N LEU A 81 -15.30 -0.83 5.84
CA LEU A 81 -16.32 -1.57 6.56
C LEU A 81 -17.37 -0.63 7.18
N ALA A 82 -16.95 0.53 7.70
CA ALA A 82 -17.85 1.52 8.29
C ALA A 82 -18.95 2.03 7.35
N ASN A 83 -18.81 1.86 6.03
CA ASN A 83 -19.79 2.30 5.03
C ASN A 83 -20.81 1.23 4.63
N TYR A 84 -20.67 -0.01 5.09
CA TYR A 84 -21.67 -1.05 4.87
C TYR A 84 -22.71 -1.02 5.98
N SER A 85 -23.99 -0.98 5.63
CA SER A 85 -25.12 -0.87 6.57
C SER A 85 -25.01 -1.82 7.77
N PHE A 86 -24.58 -3.07 7.54
CA PHE A 86 -24.34 -4.06 8.59
C PHE A 86 -23.39 -3.58 9.70
N PHE A 87 -22.29 -2.93 9.33
CA PHE A 87 -21.32 -2.38 10.28
C PHE A 87 -21.66 -0.95 10.69
N THR A 88 -22.25 -0.17 9.78
CA THR A 88 -22.70 1.19 10.04
C THR A 88 -23.64 1.20 11.25
N PHE A 89 -24.68 0.36 11.28
CA PHE A 89 -25.68 0.37 12.35
C PHE A 89 -25.28 -0.46 13.58
N ASN A 90 -24.13 -1.13 13.56
CA ASN A 90 -23.67 -1.93 14.70
C ASN A 90 -23.02 -1.04 15.76
N TYR A 91 -23.59 -1.05 16.98
CA TYR A 91 -23.12 -0.26 18.11
C TYR A 91 -21.65 -0.57 18.48
N TYR A 92 -21.30 -1.84 18.63
CA TYR A 92 -19.96 -2.27 19.06
C TYR A 92 -18.89 -1.89 18.04
N PHE A 93 -19.18 -2.09 16.75
CA PHE A 93 -18.28 -1.68 15.68
C PHE A 93 -18.08 -0.16 15.67
N ARG A 94 -19.15 0.63 15.78
CA ARG A 94 -19.07 2.10 15.85
C ARG A 94 -18.24 2.57 17.04
N TYR A 95 -18.47 1.99 18.21
CA TYR A 95 -17.73 2.33 19.42
C TYR A 95 -16.23 2.11 19.21
N PHE A 96 -15.84 0.92 18.73
CA PHE A 96 -14.46 0.61 18.40
C PHE A 96 -13.89 1.55 17.32
N TYR A 97 -14.63 1.77 16.23
CA TYR A 97 -14.19 2.58 15.11
C TYR A 97 -13.96 4.05 15.50
N PHE A 98 -14.89 4.66 16.24
CA PHE A 98 -14.77 6.07 16.63
C PHE A 98 -13.57 6.35 17.55
N HIS A 99 -13.20 5.41 18.41
CA HIS A 99 -12.03 5.56 19.29
C HIS A 99 -10.71 5.25 18.56
N THR A 100 -10.72 4.36 17.57
CA THR A 100 -9.48 3.89 16.93
C THR A 100 -9.17 4.57 15.60
N LYS A 101 -10.15 5.16 14.91
CA LYS A 101 -9.99 5.68 13.53
C LYS A 101 -8.84 6.67 13.37
N VAL A 102 -8.61 7.56 14.34
CA VAL A 102 -7.52 8.55 14.27
C VAL A 102 -6.17 7.86 14.32
N HIS A 103 -6.02 6.86 15.19
CA HIS A 103 -4.81 6.07 15.31
C HIS A 103 -4.57 5.18 14.08
N LEU A 104 -5.62 4.61 13.49
CA LEU A 104 -5.53 3.84 12.24
C LEU A 104 -5.05 4.71 11.08
N ILE A 105 -5.61 5.93 10.94
CA ILE A 105 -5.19 6.90 9.93
C ILE A 105 -3.74 7.34 10.17
N SER A 106 -3.36 7.60 11.43
CA SER A 106 -1.98 7.99 11.76
C SER A 106 -0.98 6.88 11.42
N LEU A 107 -1.29 5.62 11.74
CA LEU A 107 -0.44 4.49 11.38
C LEU A 107 -0.36 4.29 9.86
N ALA A 108 -1.45 4.52 9.13
CA ALA A 108 -1.45 4.51 7.68
C ALA A 108 -0.54 5.62 7.12
N ASN A 109 -0.63 6.84 7.66
CA ASN A 109 0.24 7.95 7.25
C ASN A 109 1.72 7.65 7.53
N TRP A 110 2.03 7.01 8.66
CA TRP A 110 3.40 6.56 8.95
C TRP A 110 3.90 5.56 7.90
N CYS A 111 3.12 4.53 7.58
CA CYS A 111 3.45 3.57 6.52
C CYS A 111 3.61 4.24 5.16
N SER A 112 2.74 5.21 4.84
CA SER A 112 2.84 5.97 3.60
C SER A 112 4.12 6.81 3.52
N ALA A 113 4.51 7.46 4.61
CA ALA A 113 5.76 8.21 4.71
C ALA A 113 7.00 7.32 4.54
N VAL A 114 7.04 6.16 5.22
CA VAL A 114 8.11 5.17 5.05
C VAL A 114 8.26 4.75 3.59
N ALA A 115 7.13 4.47 2.93
CA ALA A 115 7.10 4.12 1.52
C ALA A 115 7.68 5.22 0.62
N ILE A 116 7.28 6.49 0.81
CA ILE A 116 7.78 7.64 0.06
C ILE A 116 9.31 7.76 0.19
N TRP A 117 9.83 7.70 1.42
CA TRP A 117 11.27 7.81 1.66
C TRP A 117 12.05 6.60 1.13
N CYS A 118 11.47 5.40 1.14
CA CYS A 118 12.06 4.23 0.48
C CYS A 118 12.16 4.43 -1.04
N VAL A 119 11.16 5.05 -1.69
CA VAL A 119 11.21 5.38 -3.13
C VAL A 119 12.35 6.37 -3.40
N ILE A 120 12.48 7.43 -2.60
CA ILE A 120 13.60 8.39 -2.71
C ILE A 120 14.95 7.68 -2.56
N ALA A 121 15.09 6.79 -1.57
CA ALA A 121 16.31 6.02 -1.37
C ALA A 121 16.64 5.12 -2.58
N VAL A 122 15.63 4.47 -3.19
CA VAL A 122 15.80 3.69 -4.42
C VAL A 122 16.26 4.57 -5.57
N CYS A 123 15.66 5.75 -5.75
CA CYS A 123 16.08 6.71 -6.77
C CYS A 123 17.54 7.13 -6.60
N GLY A 124 17.93 7.44 -5.36
CA GLY A 124 19.31 7.78 -5.01
C GLY A 124 20.28 6.65 -5.34
N ASP A 125 20.00 5.42 -4.89
CA ASP A 125 20.83 4.22 -5.18
C ASP A 125 20.98 4.01 -6.69
N ARG A 126 19.90 4.18 -7.48
CA ARG A 126 19.97 4.07 -8.94
C ARG A 126 20.78 5.18 -9.58
N LEU A 127 20.59 6.43 -9.17
CA LEU A 127 21.33 7.55 -9.73
C LEU A 127 22.84 7.43 -9.49
N VAL A 128 23.22 7.04 -8.26
CA VAL A 128 24.61 6.74 -7.91
C VAL A 128 25.14 5.57 -8.75
N GLY A 129 24.33 4.53 -8.95
CA GLY A 129 24.66 3.41 -9.83
C GLY A 129 24.96 3.80 -11.28
N ILE A 130 24.22 4.78 -11.82
CA ILE A 130 24.39 5.25 -13.21
C ILE A 130 25.60 6.19 -13.34
N ARG A 131 25.82 7.08 -12.37
CA ARG A 131 26.90 8.08 -12.43
C ARG A 131 28.26 7.49 -12.07
N SER A 132 28.30 6.52 -11.18
CA SER A 132 29.54 5.97 -10.63
C SER A 132 29.45 4.43 -10.58
N PRO A 133 29.59 3.73 -11.73
CA PRO A 133 29.43 2.28 -11.80
C PRO A 133 30.46 1.51 -10.92
N LEU A 134 31.64 2.09 -10.69
CA LEU A 134 32.66 1.53 -9.79
C LEU A 134 32.23 1.60 -8.31
N TYR A 135 31.59 2.70 -7.90
CA TYR A 135 31.04 2.85 -6.55
C TYR A 135 29.76 2.03 -6.36
N ALA A 136 28.98 1.81 -7.42
CA ALA A 136 27.84 0.89 -7.41
C ALA A 136 28.25 -0.54 -7.01
N ARG A 137 29.47 -0.95 -7.41
CA ARG A 137 30.09 -2.24 -7.10
C ARG A 137 30.68 -2.31 -5.69
N SER A 138 30.82 -1.17 -5.01
CA SER A 138 31.23 -1.12 -3.60
C SER A 138 30.13 -1.73 -2.74
N THR A 139 30.48 -2.83 -2.07
CA THR A 139 29.58 -3.59 -1.22
C THR A 139 29.30 -2.83 0.07
N TRP A 140 28.02 -2.53 0.32
CA TRP A 140 27.64 -2.07 1.65
C TRP A 140 27.87 -3.19 2.65
N SER A 141 28.40 -2.85 3.82
CA SER A 141 28.44 -3.79 4.93
C SER A 141 27.02 -4.23 5.28
N TRP A 142 26.89 -5.46 5.77
CA TRP A 142 25.59 -6.10 5.98
C TRP A 142 24.67 -5.33 6.95
N TRP A 143 25.25 -4.52 7.85
CA TRP A 143 24.54 -3.70 8.83
C TRP A 143 24.08 -2.33 8.32
N LYS A 144 24.74 -1.75 7.31
CA LYS A 144 24.43 -0.39 6.84
C LYS A 144 23.03 -0.27 6.24
N LEU A 145 22.62 -1.27 5.44
CA LEU A 145 21.31 -1.23 4.77
C LEU A 145 20.14 -1.34 5.76
N PRO A 146 20.12 -2.33 6.69
CA PRO A 146 19.13 -2.36 7.77
C PRO A 146 19.15 -1.10 8.63
N ALA A 147 20.32 -0.55 8.97
CA ALA A 147 20.42 0.67 9.77
C ALA A 147 19.76 1.87 9.07
N VAL A 148 19.97 2.05 7.76
CA VAL A 148 19.32 3.12 6.98
C VAL A 148 17.81 2.93 6.92
N ILE A 149 17.31 1.69 6.75
CA ILE A 149 15.87 1.40 6.76
C ILE A 149 15.27 1.72 8.13
N MET A 150 15.91 1.28 9.20
CA MET A 150 15.47 1.56 10.58
C MET A 150 15.46 3.06 10.87
N PHE A 151 16.47 3.79 10.38
CA PHE A 151 16.50 5.24 10.48
C PHE A 151 15.32 5.90 9.74
N ILE A 152 15.03 5.49 8.50
CA ILE A 152 13.86 5.98 7.76
C ILE A 152 12.57 5.71 8.53
N VAL A 153 12.39 4.50 9.04
CA VAL A 153 11.20 4.10 9.80
C VAL A 153 11.05 4.93 11.07
N ALA A 154 12.14 5.12 11.82
CA ALA A 154 12.15 5.87 13.07
C ALA A 154 11.87 7.36 12.86
N VAL A 155 12.53 7.99 11.88
CA VAL A 155 12.33 9.42 11.57
C VAL A 155 10.91 9.67 11.04
N ALA A 156 10.42 8.82 10.13
CA ALA A 156 9.05 8.92 9.65
C ALA A 156 8.03 8.72 10.79
N GLY A 157 8.29 7.78 11.71
CA GLY A 157 7.45 7.52 12.88
C GLY A 157 7.42 8.70 13.84
N GLY A 158 8.59 9.24 14.21
CA GLY A 158 8.68 10.40 15.10
C GLY A 158 7.97 11.63 14.54
N LEU A 159 8.14 11.90 13.24
CA LEU A 159 7.50 13.04 12.57
C LEU A 159 6.00 12.85 12.30
N THR A 160 5.47 11.62 12.35
CA THR A 160 4.03 11.34 12.22
C THR A 160 3.34 11.08 13.55
N PHE A 161 4.09 10.88 14.63
CA PHE A 161 3.57 10.49 15.94
C PHE A 161 2.51 11.46 16.48
N TYR A 162 2.72 12.77 16.29
CA TYR A 162 1.78 13.82 16.74
C TYR A 162 0.36 13.62 16.18
N GLN A 163 0.20 12.96 15.02
CA GLN A 163 -1.11 12.72 14.40
C GLN A 163 -2.03 11.84 15.25
N HIS A 164 -1.48 11.04 16.17
CA HIS A 164 -2.28 10.29 17.16
C HIS A 164 -3.05 11.22 18.10
N PHE A 165 -2.56 12.45 18.28
CA PHE A 165 -3.10 13.46 19.18
C PHE A 165 -3.60 14.71 18.45
N GLU A 166 -3.53 14.75 17.12
CA GLU A 166 -3.92 15.93 16.33
C GLU A 166 -5.43 16.19 16.38
N TYR A 167 -6.24 15.13 16.44
CA TYR A 167 -7.70 15.22 16.45
C TYR A 167 -8.29 14.70 17.75
N TYR A 168 -9.23 15.47 18.30
CA TYR A 168 -10.09 15.02 19.38
C TYR A 168 -11.47 14.67 18.83
N CYS A 169 -11.89 13.42 19.03
CA CYS A 169 -13.19 12.92 18.61
C CYS A 169 -14.17 12.88 19.79
N LEU A 170 -15.16 13.76 19.77
CA LEU A 170 -16.25 13.74 20.74
C LEU A 170 -17.26 12.66 20.33
N VAL A 171 -17.34 11.60 21.12
CA VAL A 171 -18.33 10.51 20.97
C VAL A 171 -19.49 10.78 21.92
N ARG A 172 -20.72 10.72 21.41
CA ARG A 172 -21.95 10.86 22.19
C ARG A 172 -22.96 9.77 21.86
N SER A 173 -23.68 9.35 22.88
CA SER A 173 -24.78 8.40 22.79
C SER A 173 -26.11 9.14 22.61
N TYR A 174 -26.96 8.60 21.73
CA TYR A 174 -28.28 9.08 21.34
C TYR A 174 -29.28 7.92 21.44
N CYS A 175 -30.58 8.24 21.44
CA CYS A 175 -31.67 7.28 21.39
C CYS A 175 -31.56 6.17 22.45
N ASN A 176 -31.71 6.53 23.72
CA ASN A 176 -31.58 5.64 24.88
C ASN A 176 -30.31 4.76 24.82
N GLU A 177 -29.18 5.38 24.47
CA GLU A 177 -27.85 4.76 24.35
C GLU A 177 -27.69 3.71 23.24
N THR A 178 -28.66 3.58 22.34
CA THR A 178 -28.57 2.63 21.21
C THR A 178 -27.81 3.17 20.01
N GLN A 179 -27.65 4.49 19.91
CA GLN A 179 -27.05 5.16 18.75
C GLN A 179 -25.80 5.93 19.15
N LEU A 180 -24.69 5.72 18.44
CA LEU A 180 -23.44 6.43 18.66
C LEU A 180 -23.18 7.42 17.52
N TYR A 181 -22.84 8.65 17.88
CA TYR A 181 -22.42 9.67 16.94
C TYR A 181 -21.09 10.28 17.39
N SER A 182 -20.18 10.47 16.44
CA SER A 182 -18.85 11.02 16.71
C SER A 182 -18.54 12.16 15.77
N ARG A 183 -18.05 13.27 16.32
CA ARG A 183 -17.51 14.40 15.55
C ARG A 183 -16.10 14.69 16.02
N CYS A 184 -15.16 14.84 15.09
CA CYS A 184 -13.77 15.13 15.40
C CYS A 184 -13.40 16.56 15.00
N LEU A 185 -12.65 17.24 15.86
CA LEU A 185 -12.08 18.55 15.60
C LEU A 185 -10.57 18.50 15.85
N PRO A 186 -9.76 19.25 15.08
CA PRO A 186 -8.34 19.35 15.37
C PRO A 186 -8.13 20.04 16.72
N VAL A 187 -7.13 19.60 17.49
CA VAL A 187 -6.83 20.12 18.83
C VAL A 187 -6.54 21.62 18.83
N TYR A 188 -5.98 22.15 17.74
CA TYR A 188 -5.67 23.57 17.56
C TYR A 188 -6.83 24.37 16.93
N SER A 189 -8.07 23.85 16.96
CA SER A 189 -9.22 24.57 16.43
C SER A 189 -9.60 25.77 17.31
N VAL A 190 -9.89 26.89 16.65
CA VAL A 190 -10.38 28.12 17.29
C VAL A 190 -11.80 27.94 17.83
N SER A 191 -12.65 27.18 17.12
CA SER A 191 -14.02 26.88 17.55
C SER A 191 -14.11 25.45 18.09
N TRP A 192 -14.70 25.30 19.28
CA TRP A 192 -14.87 23.99 19.91
C TRP A 192 -16.31 23.47 19.81
N PHE A 193 -16.56 22.29 20.37
CA PHE A 193 -17.88 21.67 20.32
C PHE A 193 -18.94 22.52 21.05
N GLY A 194 -19.85 23.11 20.29
CA GLY A 194 -20.90 23.99 20.80
C GLY A 194 -20.36 25.38 21.14
N LYS A 195 -20.85 25.98 22.23
CA LYS A 195 -20.38 27.29 22.74
C LYS A 195 -19.29 27.15 23.82
N ARG A 196 -18.55 26.04 23.81
CA ARG A 196 -17.51 25.77 24.81
C ARG A 196 -16.17 26.28 24.32
N GLU A 197 -15.29 26.62 25.24
CA GLU A 197 -13.88 26.89 24.94
C GLU A 197 -13.11 25.58 24.75
N ASN A 198 -11.97 25.68 24.06
CA ASN A 198 -11.09 24.56 23.83
C ASN A 198 -10.38 24.17 25.14
N PRO A 199 -10.54 22.92 25.63
CA PRO A 199 -9.99 22.49 26.91
C PRO A 199 -8.47 22.26 26.90
N PHE A 200 -7.84 22.24 25.73
CA PHE A 200 -6.41 22.02 25.60
C PHE A 200 -5.62 23.29 25.87
N SER A 201 -4.46 23.18 26.55
CA SER A 201 -3.64 24.35 26.87
C SER A 201 -3.14 25.05 25.58
N PRO A 202 -3.03 26.39 25.57
CA PRO A 202 -2.54 27.12 24.40
C PRO A 202 -1.16 26.64 23.93
N ALA A 203 -0.27 26.30 24.87
CA ALA A 203 1.06 25.74 24.55
C ALA A 203 0.98 24.41 23.81
N PHE A 204 0.06 23.51 24.21
CA PHE A 204 -0.14 22.24 23.51
C PHE A 204 -0.73 22.45 22.11
N GLN A 205 -1.67 23.37 21.95
CA GLN A 205 -2.23 23.72 20.64
C GLN A 205 -1.14 24.26 19.69
N GLN A 206 -0.28 25.15 20.19
CA GLN A 206 0.86 25.69 19.42
C GLN A 206 1.86 24.60 19.04
N LEU A 207 2.17 23.69 19.96
CA LEU A 207 3.06 22.55 19.70
C LEU A 207 2.52 21.68 18.56
N ILE A 208 1.24 21.28 18.62
CA ILE A 208 0.62 20.47 17.58
C ILE A 208 0.58 21.24 16.25
N SER A 209 0.26 22.53 16.26
CA SER A 209 0.28 23.36 15.05
C SER A 209 1.68 23.44 14.42
N LEU A 210 2.74 23.52 15.23
CA LEU A 210 4.12 23.48 14.73
C LEU A 210 4.45 22.10 14.14
N CYS A 211 4.05 21.01 14.78
CA CYS A 211 4.24 19.66 14.24
C CYS A 211 3.54 19.46 12.89
N VAL A 212 2.32 19.99 12.72
CA VAL A 212 1.60 19.98 11.44
C VAL A 212 2.40 20.71 10.36
N LEU A 213 2.95 21.88 10.67
CA LEU A 213 3.79 22.64 9.74
C LEU A 213 5.07 21.88 9.36
N VAL A 214 5.78 21.34 10.34
CA VAL A 214 7.00 20.54 10.13
C VAL A 214 6.70 19.32 9.26
N TYR A 215 5.59 18.63 9.52
CA TYR A 215 5.15 17.50 8.70
C TYR A 215 4.86 17.91 7.27
N ALA A 216 4.14 19.01 7.04
CA ALA A 216 3.85 19.49 5.69
C ALA A 216 5.15 19.80 4.92
N LEU A 217 6.13 20.44 5.56
CA LEU A 217 7.42 20.75 4.94
C LEU A 217 8.24 19.48 4.66
N THR A 218 8.35 18.58 5.62
CA THR A 218 9.30 17.46 5.59
C THR A 218 8.74 16.18 4.96
N MET A 219 7.43 15.92 5.07
CA MET A 219 6.79 14.68 4.60
C MET A 219 5.95 14.87 3.34
N ILE A 220 5.65 16.12 2.97
CA ILE A 220 4.90 16.45 1.77
C ILE A 220 5.78 17.20 0.77
N ILE A 221 6.22 18.42 1.12
CA ILE A 221 6.91 19.31 0.18
C ILE A 221 8.30 18.78 -0.21
N LEU A 222 9.14 18.48 0.78
CA LEU A 222 10.51 18.00 0.54
C LEU A 222 10.52 16.72 -0.31
N PRO A 223 9.71 15.68 -0.02
CA PRO A 223 9.66 14.48 -0.85
C PRO A 223 9.23 14.72 -2.29
N ILE A 224 8.26 15.61 -2.55
CA ILE A 224 7.89 15.94 -3.93
C ILE A 224 9.08 16.53 -4.67
N ILE A 225 9.73 17.54 -4.09
CA ILE A 225 10.86 18.24 -4.73
C ILE A 225 11.99 17.24 -5.00
N LEU A 226 12.30 16.39 -4.02
CA LEU A 226 13.31 15.35 -4.19
C LEU A 226 12.92 14.35 -5.28
N LEU A 227 11.68 13.87 -5.29
CA LEU A 227 11.21 12.89 -6.29
C LEU A 227 11.17 13.48 -7.69
N THR A 228 10.71 14.72 -7.87
CA THR A 228 10.68 15.38 -9.18
C THR A 228 12.11 15.62 -9.70
N MET A 229 13.00 16.16 -8.85
CA MET A 229 14.40 16.37 -9.21
C MET A 229 15.10 15.04 -9.54
N LEU A 230 14.94 14.02 -8.71
CA LEU A 230 15.53 12.70 -8.95
C LEU A 230 14.97 12.05 -10.22
N ASN A 231 13.66 12.15 -10.48
CA ASN A 231 13.05 11.66 -11.72
C ASN A 231 13.62 12.33 -12.96
N LEU A 232 13.71 13.66 -12.94
CA LEU A 232 14.28 14.43 -14.05
C LEU A 232 15.74 14.06 -14.27
N MET A 233 16.53 13.97 -13.20
CA MET A 233 17.94 13.57 -13.29
C MET A 233 18.11 12.16 -13.83
N LEU A 234 17.26 11.21 -13.43
CA LEU A 234 17.31 9.83 -13.87
C LEU A 234 16.88 9.68 -15.34
N LEU A 235 15.86 10.42 -15.77
CA LEU A 235 15.45 10.51 -17.18
C LEU A 235 16.54 11.17 -18.05
N CYS A 236 17.15 12.25 -17.58
CA CYS A 236 18.26 12.91 -18.27
C CYS A 236 19.49 11.99 -18.38
N ALA A 237 19.84 11.28 -17.30
CA ALA A 237 20.94 10.32 -17.30
C ALA A 237 20.67 9.15 -18.26
N LEU A 238 19.43 8.66 -18.31
CA LEU A 238 19.00 7.64 -19.27
C LEU A 238 19.11 8.12 -20.72
N ARG A 239 18.61 9.32 -21.02
CA ARG A 239 18.69 9.92 -22.36
C ARG A 239 20.14 10.10 -22.80
N LYS A 240 21.01 10.59 -21.91
CA LYS A 240 22.45 10.75 -22.19
C LYS A 240 23.12 9.41 -22.49
N ARG A 241 22.81 8.37 -21.70
CA ARG A 241 23.33 7.01 -21.91
C ARG A 241 22.80 6.39 -23.20
N GLN A 242 21.54 6.61 -23.55
CA GLN A 242 20.94 6.16 -24.81
C GLN A 242 21.58 6.82 -26.03
N LYS A 243 21.83 8.14 -25.98
CA LYS A 243 22.57 8.85 -27.04
C LYS A 243 23.98 8.29 -27.22
N HIS A 244 24.72 8.04 -26.13
CA HIS A 244 26.06 7.45 -26.19
C HIS A 244 26.05 6.01 -26.75
N LEU A 245 25.02 5.23 -26.41
CA LEU A 245 24.82 3.88 -26.96
C LEU A 245 24.48 3.91 -28.45
N ALA A 246 23.68 4.88 -28.92
CA ALA A 246 23.35 5.04 -30.34
C ALA A 246 24.59 5.45 -31.16
N VAL A 247 25.40 6.39 -30.65
CA VAL A 247 26.64 6.85 -31.32
C VAL A 247 27.70 5.73 -31.37
N CYS A 248 27.81 4.89 -30.34
CA CYS A 248 28.72 3.74 -30.37
C CYS A 248 28.19 2.54 -31.20
N ALA A 249 26.88 2.46 -31.46
CA ALA A 249 26.31 1.38 -32.26
C ALA A 249 26.67 1.48 -33.74
N ASP A 250 26.86 2.71 -34.25
CA ASP A 250 27.34 2.95 -35.62
C ASP A 250 28.84 2.65 -35.78
N ALA A 251 29.60 2.48 -34.68
CA ALA A 251 31.05 2.43 -34.72
C ALA A 251 31.68 1.04 -34.52
N THR A 252 30.97 -0.01 -34.05
CA THR A 252 31.64 -1.33 -33.85
C THR A 252 30.72 -2.55 -33.78
N GLU A 253 30.95 -3.52 -34.67
CA GLU A 253 30.34 -4.86 -34.74
C GLU A 253 30.83 -5.87 -33.67
N ARG A 254 31.64 -5.45 -32.68
CA ARG A 254 32.36 -6.37 -31.77
C ARG A 254 32.18 -6.01 -30.30
N ARG A 255 31.10 -6.47 -29.65
CA ARG A 255 31.05 -6.83 -28.21
C ARG A 255 29.65 -7.34 -27.80
N ASN A 256 29.38 -8.63 -28.05
CA ASN A 256 28.09 -9.25 -27.73
C ASN A 256 27.78 -9.36 -26.22
N ASN A 257 28.80 -9.46 -25.34
CA ASN A 257 28.57 -9.63 -23.90
C ASN A 257 28.41 -8.31 -23.14
N GLU A 258 29.20 -7.27 -23.45
CA GLU A 258 29.04 -5.95 -22.82
C GLU A 258 27.75 -5.25 -23.27
N SER A 259 27.36 -5.41 -24.54
CA SER A 259 26.09 -4.87 -25.05
C SER A 259 24.87 -5.54 -24.40
N GLN A 260 24.92 -6.83 -24.08
CA GLN A 260 23.86 -7.51 -23.31
C GLN A 260 23.78 -6.98 -21.87
N MET A 261 24.91 -6.81 -21.17
CA MET A 261 24.91 -6.29 -19.80
C MET A 261 24.39 -4.85 -19.74
N GLN A 262 24.79 -4.01 -20.69
CA GLN A 262 24.28 -2.63 -20.86
C GLN A 262 22.78 -2.59 -21.18
N LYS A 263 22.28 -3.47 -22.05
CA LYS A 263 20.84 -3.61 -22.35
C LYS A 263 20.03 -4.03 -21.12
N THR A 264 20.62 -4.84 -20.24
CA THR A 264 19.96 -5.34 -19.01
C THR A 264 19.88 -4.24 -17.94
N GLU A 265 20.97 -3.50 -17.71
CA GLU A 265 20.98 -2.33 -16.83
C GLU A 265 20.04 -1.21 -17.32
N HIS A 266 19.99 -0.99 -18.63
CA HIS A 266 19.08 -0.03 -19.24
C HIS A 266 17.61 -0.38 -18.96
N ARG A 267 17.23 -1.66 -19.10
CA ARG A 267 15.88 -2.14 -18.78
C ARG A 267 15.52 -2.00 -17.30
N VAL A 268 16.47 -2.28 -16.40
CA VAL A 268 16.27 -2.10 -14.94
C VAL A 268 16.09 -0.63 -14.59
N THR A 269 16.89 0.25 -15.20
CA THR A 269 16.82 1.70 -14.96
C THR A 269 15.51 2.30 -15.52
N LEU A 270 15.05 1.84 -16.68
CA LEU A 270 13.77 2.22 -17.27
C LEU A 270 12.59 1.79 -16.38
N THR A 271 12.67 0.60 -15.78
CA THR A 271 11.67 0.11 -14.80
C THR A 271 11.57 1.02 -13.60
N VAL A 272 12.72 1.40 -13.01
CA VAL A 272 12.73 2.30 -11.84
C VAL A 272 12.22 3.68 -12.24
N THR A 273 12.60 4.20 -13.40
CA THR A 273 12.06 5.47 -13.92
C THR A 273 10.53 5.41 -14.01
N PHE A 274 9.98 4.33 -14.55
CA PHE A 274 8.53 4.18 -14.68
C PHE A 274 7.84 4.08 -13.32
N ILE A 275 8.43 3.33 -12.37
CA ILE A 275 7.92 3.23 -11.00
C ILE A 275 7.87 4.62 -10.34
N VAL A 276 8.95 5.38 -10.47
CA VAL A 276 9.08 6.67 -9.78
C VAL A 276 8.26 7.75 -10.48
N THR A 277 8.15 7.74 -11.82
CA THR A 277 7.22 8.61 -12.56
C THR A 277 5.78 8.32 -12.16
N MET A 278 5.36 7.05 -12.12
CA MET A 278 4.01 6.70 -11.68
C MET A 278 3.76 7.11 -10.23
N PHE A 279 4.74 6.88 -9.35
CA PHE A 279 4.64 7.30 -7.94
C PHE A 279 4.48 8.82 -7.80
N THR A 280 5.22 9.61 -8.59
CA THR A 280 5.08 11.07 -8.63
C THR A 280 3.74 11.49 -9.21
N LEU A 281 3.25 10.83 -10.26
CA LEU A 281 1.92 11.10 -10.82
C LEU A 281 0.80 10.78 -9.84
N THR A 282 0.95 9.76 -9.01
CA THR A 282 -0.10 9.35 -8.07
C THR A 282 -0.08 10.12 -6.75
N ASN A 283 1.11 10.51 -6.26
CA ASN A 283 1.25 11.23 -4.99
C ASN A 283 1.33 12.75 -5.17
N GLY A 284 1.80 13.22 -6.32
CA GLY A 284 1.97 14.65 -6.62
C GLY A 284 0.69 15.48 -6.50
N PRO A 285 -0.45 15.06 -7.08
CA PRO A 285 -1.70 15.81 -7.00
C PRO A 285 -2.20 16.00 -5.56
N SER A 286 -2.17 14.96 -4.73
CA SER A 286 -2.56 15.06 -3.32
C SER A 286 -1.68 16.05 -2.56
N ALA A 287 -0.39 16.01 -2.83
CA ALA A 287 0.57 16.85 -2.17
C ALA A 287 0.48 18.32 -2.63
N LEU A 288 0.18 18.57 -3.92
CA LEU A 288 -0.16 19.90 -4.44
C LEU A 288 -1.44 20.45 -3.80
N MET A 289 -2.47 19.62 -3.63
CA MET A 289 -3.71 20.04 -2.96
C MET A 289 -3.48 20.45 -1.51
N HIS A 290 -2.64 19.72 -0.78
CA HIS A 290 -2.23 20.12 0.58
C HIS A 290 -1.48 21.46 0.59
N LEU A 291 -0.60 21.71 -0.40
CA LEU A 291 0.14 22.96 -0.52
C LEU A 291 -0.80 24.15 -0.81
N ILE A 292 -1.71 24.01 -1.78
CA ILE A 292 -2.69 25.05 -2.13
C ILE A 292 -3.55 25.39 -0.91
N ARG A 293 -4.06 24.37 -0.22
CA ARG A 293 -4.89 24.56 0.98
C ARG A 293 -4.15 25.33 2.08
N THR A 294 -2.88 25.01 2.29
CA THR A 294 -2.05 25.67 3.31
C THR A 294 -1.68 27.09 2.91
N ALA A 295 -1.35 27.33 1.64
CA ALA A 295 -0.96 28.64 1.13
C ALA A 295 -2.11 29.66 1.09
N TYR A 296 -3.32 29.20 0.75
CA TYR A 296 -4.50 30.07 0.58
C TYR A 296 -5.46 30.04 1.78
N ASN A 297 -5.12 29.36 2.88
CA ASN A 297 -5.97 29.20 4.07
C ASN A 297 -7.42 28.76 3.75
N LEU A 298 -7.59 27.92 2.72
CA LEU A 298 -8.91 27.50 2.26
C LEU A 298 -9.57 26.58 3.30
N LYS A 299 -10.87 26.80 3.55
CA LYS A 299 -11.66 25.94 4.45
C LYS A 299 -11.80 24.56 3.84
N GLN A 300 -11.77 23.53 4.69
CA GLN A 300 -11.81 22.13 4.24
C GLN A 300 -13.09 21.75 3.47
N GLN A 301 -14.16 22.54 3.56
CA GLN A 301 -15.41 22.31 2.86
C GLN A 301 -15.37 22.70 1.37
N ASP A 302 -14.52 23.64 0.97
CA ASP A 302 -14.57 24.20 -0.40
C ASP A 302 -13.92 23.26 -1.45
N LEU A 303 -13.01 22.38 -1.02
CA LEU A 303 -12.23 21.49 -1.89
C LEU A 303 -12.28 20.02 -1.43
N TYR A 304 -13.36 19.63 -0.74
CA TYR A 304 -13.50 18.31 -0.13
C TYR A 304 -13.45 17.18 -1.17
N ASP A 305 -14.27 17.27 -2.21
CA ASP A 305 -14.34 16.24 -3.26
C ASP A 305 -13.03 16.11 -4.04
N LEU A 306 -12.35 17.24 -4.33
CA LEU A 306 -11.05 17.23 -4.99
C LEU A 306 -9.97 16.58 -4.13
N THR A 307 -9.96 16.87 -2.82
CA THR A 307 -9.05 16.24 -1.85
C THR A 307 -9.29 14.72 -1.78
N MET A 308 -10.56 14.29 -1.86
CA MET A 308 -10.93 12.88 -1.91
C MET A 308 -10.46 12.19 -3.19
N ILE A 309 -10.60 12.82 -4.35
CA ILE A 309 -10.10 12.30 -5.62
C ILE A 309 -8.58 12.16 -5.59
N CYS A 310 -7.86 13.17 -5.10
CA CYS A 310 -6.41 13.09 -4.97
C CYS A 310 -5.95 12.02 -3.98
N SER A 311 -6.67 11.83 -2.87
CA SER A 311 -6.41 10.76 -1.91
C SER A 311 -6.67 9.37 -2.52
N THR A 312 -7.71 9.24 -3.34
CA THR A 312 -7.99 8.03 -4.11
C THR A 312 -6.83 7.71 -5.05
N LEU A 313 -6.28 8.73 -5.72
CA LEU A 313 -5.15 8.56 -6.62
C LEU A 313 -3.89 8.04 -5.89
N VAL A 314 -3.64 8.51 -4.66
CA VAL A 314 -2.58 7.97 -3.79
C VAL A 314 -2.81 6.48 -3.52
N ILE A 315 -4.03 6.11 -3.11
CA ILE A 315 -4.39 4.70 -2.83
C ILE A 315 -4.21 3.82 -4.09
N CYS A 316 -4.66 4.31 -5.25
CA CYS A 316 -4.41 3.66 -6.54
C CYS A 316 -2.91 3.46 -6.80
N GLY A 317 -2.08 4.46 -6.52
CA GLY A 317 -0.63 4.38 -6.65
C GLY A 317 -0.02 3.28 -5.79
N LYS A 318 -0.43 3.19 -4.52
CA LYS A 318 0.00 2.14 -3.57
C LYS A 318 -0.38 0.73 -4.04
N ALA A 319 -1.51 0.59 -4.72
CA ALA A 319 -1.95 -0.68 -5.32
C ALA A 319 -1.26 -0.99 -6.66
N SER A 320 -0.83 0.02 -7.41
CA SER A 320 -0.31 -0.13 -8.78
C SER A 320 1.11 -0.69 -8.85
N ASN A 321 1.87 -0.69 -7.74
CA ASN A 321 3.27 -1.12 -7.71
C ASN A 321 3.51 -2.49 -8.38
N PHE A 322 2.62 -3.46 -8.18
CA PHE A 322 2.69 -4.77 -8.85
C PHE A 322 2.61 -4.70 -10.38
N ILE A 323 1.72 -3.88 -10.92
CA ILE A 323 1.57 -3.68 -12.37
C ILE A 323 2.88 -3.10 -12.92
N LEU A 324 3.46 -2.13 -12.22
CA LEU A 324 4.71 -1.49 -12.62
C LEU A 324 5.89 -2.47 -12.63
N PHE A 325 5.98 -3.36 -11.64
CA PHE A 325 7.00 -4.42 -11.62
C PHE A 325 6.81 -5.45 -12.74
N CYS A 326 5.56 -5.82 -13.02
CA CYS A 326 5.22 -6.72 -14.12
C CYS A 326 5.56 -6.10 -15.47
N LEU A 327 5.22 -4.84 -15.71
CA LEU A 327 5.48 -4.17 -16.98
C LEU A 327 6.97 -3.84 -17.17
N GLY A 328 7.63 -3.32 -16.14
CA GLY A 328 9.00 -2.86 -16.25
C GLY A 328 10.05 -3.98 -16.25
N SER A 329 9.95 -4.97 -15.36
CA SER A 329 11.05 -5.92 -15.14
C SER A 329 10.83 -7.28 -15.83
N ARG A 330 11.60 -7.55 -16.89
CA ARG A 330 11.64 -8.88 -17.56
C ARG A 330 12.07 -9.99 -16.59
N HIS A 331 13.03 -9.71 -15.70
CA HIS A 331 13.48 -10.69 -14.70
C HIS A 331 12.39 -11.00 -13.67
N PHE A 332 11.62 -9.98 -13.25
CA PHE A 332 10.46 -10.16 -12.38
C PHE A 332 9.40 -11.02 -13.04
N ARG A 333 9.02 -10.73 -14.29
CA ARG A 333 8.06 -11.52 -15.07
C ARG A 333 8.46 -12.98 -15.21
N LEU A 334 9.71 -13.24 -15.61
CA LEU A 334 10.21 -14.62 -15.77
C LEU A 334 10.19 -15.38 -14.44
N ARG A 335 10.47 -14.71 -13.32
CA ARG A 335 10.42 -15.34 -12.00
C ARG A 335 9.00 -15.58 -11.52
N LEU A 336 8.10 -14.62 -11.74
CA LEU A 336 6.67 -14.76 -11.44
C LEU A 336 6.10 -15.95 -12.20
N ILE A 337 6.39 -16.05 -13.51
CA ILE A 337 5.98 -17.19 -14.36
C ILE A 337 6.53 -18.51 -13.80
N ARG A 338 7.82 -18.57 -13.39
CA ARG A 338 8.38 -19.80 -12.79
C ARG A 338 7.71 -20.14 -11.45
N LEU A 339 7.37 -19.14 -10.63
CA LEU A 339 6.70 -19.37 -9.34
C LEU A 339 5.25 -19.81 -9.54
N THR A 340 4.51 -19.21 -10.48
CA THR A 340 3.15 -19.63 -10.82
C THR A 340 3.17 -21.02 -11.45
N GLN A 341 4.09 -21.30 -12.38
CA GLN A 341 4.28 -22.63 -12.96
C GLN A 341 4.58 -23.69 -11.90
N ARG A 342 5.49 -23.44 -10.95
CA ARG A 342 5.78 -24.39 -9.85
C ARG A 342 4.57 -24.62 -8.95
N LYS A 343 3.84 -23.55 -8.58
CA LYS A 343 2.62 -23.68 -7.74
C LYS A 343 1.50 -24.42 -8.47
N VAL A 344 1.31 -24.12 -9.76
CA VAL A 344 0.33 -24.81 -10.63
C VAL A 344 0.71 -26.27 -10.80
N HIS A 345 1.98 -26.58 -11.08
CA HIS A 345 2.46 -27.95 -11.24
C HIS A 345 2.34 -28.76 -9.93
N ARG A 346 2.60 -28.14 -8.77
CA ARG A 346 2.36 -28.79 -7.46
C ARG A 346 0.87 -29.09 -7.24
N LYS A 347 -0.02 -28.12 -7.51
CA LYS A 347 -1.47 -28.35 -7.42
C LYS A 347 -1.93 -29.45 -8.38
N ILE A 348 -1.44 -29.46 -9.63
CA ILE A 348 -1.74 -30.51 -10.59
C ILE A 348 -1.24 -31.87 -10.07
N GLY A 349 -0.05 -31.95 -9.47
CA GLY A 349 0.47 -33.15 -8.84
C GLY A 349 -0.41 -33.65 -7.68
N GLU A 350 -0.91 -32.75 -6.82
CA GLU A 350 -1.85 -33.07 -5.74
C GLU A 350 -3.18 -33.62 -6.30
N TYR A 351 -3.74 -32.99 -7.34
CA TYR A 351 -4.94 -33.50 -8.03
C TYR A 351 -4.70 -34.86 -8.69
N MET A 352 -3.52 -35.08 -9.28
CA MET A 352 -3.18 -36.34 -9.94
C MET A 352 -2.94 -37.47 -8.95
N LEU A 353 -2.36 -37.17 -7.78
CA LEU A 353 -2.28 -38.09 -6.64
C LEU A 353 -3.66 -38.46 -6.11
N PHE A 354 -4.55 -37.47 -5.94
CA PHE A 354 -5.93 -37.71 -5.50
C PHE A 354 -6.72 -38.56 -6.52
N TYR A 355 -6.58 -38.25 -7.82
CA TYR A 355 -7.18 -39.03 -8.91
C TYR A 355 -6.65 -40.47 -8.94
N ASN A 356 -5.35 -40.67 -8.81
CA ASN A 356 -4.74 -42.01 -8.77
C ASN A 356 -5.16 -42.80 -7.54
N ALA A 357 -5.27 -42.16 -6.37
CA ALA A 357 -5.80 -42.78 -5.15
C ALA A 357 -7.27 -43.19 -5.32
N PHE A 358 -8.09 -42.33 -5.94
CA PHE A 358 -9.48 -42.65 -6.25
C PHE A 358 -9.60 -43.81 -7.25
N LYS A 359 -8.81 -43.79 -8.33
CA LYS A 359 -8.75 -44.87 -9.34
C LYS A 359 -8.32 -46.20 -8.71
N LYS A 360 -7.32 -46.21 -7.83
CA LYS A 360 -6.87 -47.41 -7.12
C LYS A 360 -7.98 -47.96 -6.21
N LYS A 361 -8.68 -47.09 -5.49
CA LYS A 361 -9.82 -47.47 -4.63
C LYS A 361 -11.00 -48.02 -5.44
N ALA A 362 -11.32 -47.42 -6.59
CA ALA A 362 -12.34 -47.93 -7.51
C ALA A 362 -11.97 -49.30 -8.10
N SER A 363 -10.70 -49.50 -8.48
CA SER A 363 -10.20 -50.78 -8.98
C SER A 363 -10.22 -51.88 -7.90
N LEU A 364 -9.91 -51.55 -6.65
CA LEU A 364 -10.05 -52.45 -5.50
C LEU A 364 -11.52 -52.83 -5.23
N MET A 365 -12.46 -51.89 -5.35
CA MET A 365 -13.89 -52.20 -5.22
C MET A 365 -14.41 -53.10 -6.34
N LEU A 366 -13.96 -52.90 -7.58
CA LEU A 366 -14.25 -53.79 -8.70
C LEU A 366 -13.67 -55.20 -8.48
N HIS A 367 -12.46 -55.29 -7.92
CA HIS A 367 -11.83 -56.59 -7.66
C HIS A 367 -12.51 -57.34 -6.49
N CYS A 368 -12.91 -56.65 -5.43
CA CYS A 368 -13.71 -57.21 -4.34
C CYS A 368 -15.10 -57.67 -4.81
N ASN A 369 -15.79 -56.88 -5.65
CA ASN A 369 -17.07 -57.30 -6.22
C ASN A 369 -16.92 -58.48 -7.18
N GLY A 370 -15.81 -58.57 -7.93
CA GLY A 370 -15.49 -59.73 -8.75
C GLY A 370 -15.28 -61.01 -7.92
N GLN A 371 -14.59 -60.92 -6.78
CA GLN A 371 -14.39 -62.05 -5.86
C GLN A 371 -15.68 -62.45 -5.11
N LEU A 372 -16.52 -61.49 -4.73
CA LEU A 372 -17.85 -61.75 -4.15
C LEU A 372 -18.81 -62.43 -5.15
N SER A 373 -18.73 -62.08 -6.43
CA SER A 373 -19.47 -62.76 -7.50
C SER A 373 -18.95 -64.19 -7.71
N HIS A 374 -17.63 -64.37 -7.75
CA HIS A 374 -17.02 -65.69 -7.94
C HIS A 374 -17.29 -66.66 -6.77
N ASN A 375 -17.25 -66.18 -5.53
CA ASN A 375 -17.61 -66.99 -4.35
C ASN A 375 -19.11 -67.30 -4.26
N LYS A 376 -19.99 -66.44 -4.77
CA LYS A 376 -21.41 -66.79 -4.91
C LYS A 376 -21.66 -67.86 -5.97
N ILE A 377 -20.91 -67.85 -7.09
CA ILE A 377 -21.05 -68.85 -8.15
C ILE A 377 -20.52 -70.23 -7.70
N VAL A 378 -19.43 -70.28 -6.94
CA VAL A 378 -18.89 -71.54 -6.39
C VAL A 378 -19.83 -72.15 -5.35
N ASN A 379 -20.54 -71.33 -4.55
CA ASN A 379 -21.47 -71.82 -3.53
C ASN A 379 -22.83 -72.28 -4.09
N ILE A 380 -23.13 -71.99 -5.37
CA ILE A 380 -24.34 -72.48 -6.07
C ILE A 380 -24.09 -73.81 -6.79
N ARG A 381 -22.84 -74.16 -7.13
CA ARG A 381 -22.46 -75.46 -7.73
C ARG A 381 -22.16 -76.56 -6.71
N GLY A 382 -22.17 -76.24 -5.41
CA GLY A 382 -21.92 -77.18 -4.32
C GLY A 382 -23.16 -77.65 -3.57
N LYS A 383 -24.36 -77.48 -4.14
CA LYS A 383 -25.62 -78.02 -3.62
C LYS A 383 -26.28 -78.93 -4.64
#